data_AF-A0A836TM67-F1
#
_entry.id   AF-A0A836TM67-F1
#
_cell.length_a   1.000
_cell.length_b   1.000
_cell.length_c   1.000
_cell.angle_alpha   90.00
_cell.angle_beta   90.00
_cell.angle_gamma   90.00
#
_symmetry.space_group_name_H-M   'P 1'
#
loop_
_entity.id
_entity.type
_entity.pdbx_description
1 polymer ?
#
loop_
_entity_poly.entity_id
_entity_poly.type
_entity_poly.pdbx_seq_one_letter_code
_entity_poly.pdbx_strand_id
1 'polypeptide(L)'
;MRACAVAALCAFLLGLLLPASDVLIPVVLIYLTAQMAYVFDCADGQLARAMGTASKFGDFLDKSVDIVSFTLIFGGYFGFLYRHLTVAGDNANAEIWLLLGFLFLAARTSRFAVWQRIQFEVGDREAALTKDDGMLVTVVKNVMDMQASLFGLLLFPFAPDLCLLLFAIQTVIMAAVYVRYFIRAKHLYDN
;
A
#
# COMPACT_ATOMS: atom_id res chain seq x y z
N MET A 1 9.64 -11.32 8.40
CA MET A 1 9.13 -10.20 9.20
C MET A 1 10.17 -9.13 9.52
N ARG A 2 11.29 -9.42 10.22
CA ARG A 2 12.30 -8.39 10.57
C ARG A 2 12.93 -7.70 9.35
N ALA A 3 13.22 -8.44 8.28
CA ALA A 3 13.86 -7.89 7.08
C ALA A 3 12.93 -6.99 6.26
N CYS A 4 11.64 -7.33 6.13
CA CYS A 4 10.63 -6.51 5.46
C CYS A 4 10.47 -5.14 6.14
N ALA A 5 10.26 -5.13 7.47
CA ALA A 5 10.12 -3.89 8.24
C ALA A 5 11.36 -2.99 8.17
N VAL A 6 12.56 -3.59 8.21
CA VAL A 6 13.83 -2.85 8.07
C VAL A 6 13.94 -2.23 6.68
N ALA A 7 13.66 -2.99 5.61
CA ALA A 7 13.67 -2.47 4.25
C ALA A 7 12.64 -1.34 4.06
N ALA A 8 11.43 -1.48 4.61
CA ALA A 8 10.43 -0.44 4.58
C ALA A 8 10.85 0.83 5.34
N LEU A 9 11.47 0.69 6.51
CA LEU A 9 12.06 1.81 7.24
C LEU A 9 13.19 2.46 6.45
N CYS A 10 14.05 1.69 5.78
CA CYS A 10 15.06 2.23 4.89
C CYS A 10 14.44 3.03 3.75
N ALA A 11 13.38 2.52 3.11
CA ALA A 11 12.66 3.25 2.06
C ALA A 11 12.08 4.58 2.56
N PHE A 12 11.52 4.59 3.78
CA PHE A 12 11.05 5.80 4.45
C PHE A 12 12.18 6.82 4.67
N LEU A 13 13.29 6.36 5.25
CA LEU A 13 14.45 7.21 5.52
C LEU A 13 15.08 7.74 4.24
N LEU A 14 15.15 6.95 3.16
CA LEU A 14 15.62 7.42 1.86
C LEU A 14 14.76 8.58 1.35
N GLY A 15 13.43 8.50 1.47
CA GLY A 15 12.54 9.61 1.07
C GLY A 15 12.75 10.89 1.88
N LEU A 16 13.15 10.77 3.14
CA LEU A 16 13.40 11.92 4.02
C LEU A 16 14.82 12.49 3.91
N LEU A 17 15.81 11.66 3.59
CA LEU A 17 17.22 12.04 3.68
C LEU A 17 17.86 12.33 2.33
N LEU A 18 17.34 11.73 1.24
CA LEU A 18 17.90 11.99 -0.09
C LEU A 18 17.67 13.45 -0.53
N PRO A 19 18.59 13.99 -1.36
CA PRO A 19 18.45 15.33 -1.91
C PRO A 19 17.15 15.47 -2.70
N ALA A 20 16.40 16.52 -2.41
CA ALA A 20 15.13 16.81 -3.07
C ALA A 20 15.31 17.55 -4.41
N SER A 21 16.54 17.91 -4.80
CA SER A 21 16.82 18.60 -6.06
C SER A 21 16.84 17.68 -7.28
N ASP A 22 17.06 16.38 -7.08
CA ASP A 22 17.00 15.35 -8.12
C ASP A 22 15.86 14.39 -7.81
N VAL A 23 15.03 14.10 -8.80
CA VAL A 23 13.85 13.24 -8.66
C VAL A 23 14.15 11.78 -9.00
N LEU A 24 15.03 11.52 -9.97
CA LEU A 24 15.13 10.22 -10.60
C LEU A 24 15.81 9.22 -9.67
N ILE A 25 17.00 9.57 -9.16
CA ILE A 25 17.78 8.68 -8.30
C ILE A 25 17.01 8.32 -7.02
N PRO A 26 16.42 9.29 -6.28
CA PRO A 26 15.68 8.94 -5.06
C PRO A 26 14.46 8.06 -5.32
N VAL A 27 13.67 8.36 -6.35
CA VAL A 27 12.50 7.55 -6.71
C VAL A 27 12.90 6.11 -7.02
N VAL A 28 13.97 5.91 -7.81
CA VAL A 28 14.49 4.58 -8.14
C VAL A 28 14.97 3.85 -6.88
N LEU A 29 15.72 4.50 -6.00
CA LEU A 29 16.22 3.88 -4.77
C LEU A 29 15.10 3.48 -3.81
N ILE A 30 14.08 4.35 -3.63
CA ILE A 30 12.91 4.03 -2.81
C ILE A 30 12.16 2.83 -3.43
N TYR A 31 11.95 2.82 -4.74
CA TYR A 31 11.31 1.72 -5.46
C TYR A 31 12.05 0.40 -5.27
N LEU A 32 13.36 0.36 -5.51
CA LEU A 32 14.16 -0.87 -5.37
C LEU A 32 14.16 -1.39 -3.93
N THR A 33 14.25 -0.48 -2.95
CA THR A 33 14.19 -0.85 -1.53
C THR A 33 12.82 -1.42 -1.16
N ALA A 34 11.75 -0.86 -1.71
CA ALA A 34 10.39 -1.40 -1.54
C ALA A 34 10.22 -2.78 -2.21
N GLN A 35 10.83 -3.01 -3.38
CA GLN A 35 10.85 -4.34 -4.01
C GLN A 35 11.57 -5.36 -3.12
N MET A 36 12.70 -4.98 -2.51
CA MET A 36 13.40 -5.85 -1.57
C MET A 36 12.54 -6.19 -0.35
N ALA A 37 11.81 -5.21 0.20
CA ALA A 37 10.88 -5.45 1.30
C ALA A 37 9.85 -6.53 0.93
N TYR A 38 9.26 -6.42 -0.27
CA TYR A 38 8.30 -7.40 -0.79
C TYR A 38 8.89 -8.79 -1.03
N VAL A 39 10.12 -8.88 -1.53
CA VAL A 39 10.79 -10.18 -1.71
C VAL A 39 10.99 -10.87 -0.37
N PHE A 40 11.40 -10.13 0.67
CA PHE A 40 11.57 -10.69 2.01
C PHE A 40 10.26 -11.12 2.65
N ASP A 41 9.18 -10.39 2.36
CA ASP A 41 7.81 -10.71 2.76
C ASP A 41 7.33 -12.03 2.12
N CYS A 42 7.55 -12.19 0.82
CA CYS A 42 7.20 -13.44 0.14
C CYS A 42 8.01 -14.65 0.68
N ALA A 43 9.27 -14.41 1.05
CA ALA A 43 10.17 -15.46 1.51
C ALA A 43 9.83 -15.98 2.92
N ASP A 44 9.37 -15.12 3.83
CA ASP A 44 9.12 -15.55 5.21
C ASP A 44 7.88 -16.46 5.34
N GLY A 45 6.81 -16.18 4.59
CA GLY A 45 5.61 -17.01 4.57
C GLY A 45 5.88 -18.37 3.95
N GLN A 46 6.72 -18.42 2.90
CA GLN A 46 7.18 -19.68 2.32
C GLN A 46 8.06 -20.47 3.29
N LEU A 47 8.99 -19.81 3.97
CA LEU A 47 9.88 -20.45 4.95
C LEU A 47 9.09 -20.98 6.16
N ALA A 48 8.13 -20.23 6.70
CA ALA A 48 7.30 -20.66 7.81
C ALA A 48 6.47 -21.91 7.47
N ARG A 49 5.95 -22.00 6.22
CA ARG A 49 5.26 -23.20 5.73
C ARG A 49 6.21 -24.38 5.56
N ALA A 50 7.39 -24.15 4.98
CA ALA A 50 8.40 -25.20 4.80
C ALA A 50 8.91 -25.77 6.14
N MET A 51 9.00 -24.93 7.18
CA MET A 51 9.47 -25.31 8.52
C MET A 51 8.35 -25.82 9.44
N GLY A 52 7.09 -25.81 8.99
CA GLY A 52 5.94 -26.22 9.82
C GLY A 52 5.68 -25.30 11.02
N THR A 53 6.18 -24.06 10.99
CA THR A 53 6.05 -23.08 12.09
C THR A 53 4.93 -22.06 11.87
N ALA A 54 4.03 -22.31 10.93
CA ALA A 54 2.88 -21.44 10.67
C ALA A 54 1.93 -21.42 11.88
N SER A 55 1.50 -20.23 12.31
CA SER A 55 0.58 -20.06 13.45
C SER A 55 -0.36 -18.89 13.21
N LYS A 56 -1.54 -18.92 13.86
CA LYS A 56 -2.52 -17.81 13.79
C LYS A 56 -1.97 -16.48 14.30
N PHE A 57 -1.18 -16.54 15.37
CA PHE A 57 -0.52 -15.34 15.91
C PHE A 57 0.53 -14.80 14.95
N GLY A 58 1.32 -15.70 14.32
CA GLY A 58 2.26 -15.33 13.27
C GLY A 58 1.58 -14.63 12.09
N ASP A 59 0.48 -15.19 11.61
CA ASP A 59 -0.32 -14.62 10.51
C ASP A 59 -0.92 -13.24 10.85
N PHE A 60 -1.38 -13.04 12.08
CA PHE A 60 -1.83 -11.72 12.55
C PHE A 60 -0.68 -10.70 12.59
N LEU A 61 0.47 -11.10 13.13
CA LEU A 61 1.63 -10.23 13.27
C LEU A 61 2.20 -9.83 11.90
N ASP A 62 2.26 -10.78 10.96
CA ASP A 62 2.69 -10.60 9.57
C ASP A 62 1.90 -9.48 8.90
N LYS A 63 0.58 -9.64 8.85
CA LYS A 63 -0.33 -8.66 8.24
C LYS A 63 -0.30 -7.31 8.95
N SER A 64 -0.05 -7.28 10.26
CA SER A 64 0.10 -6.02 11.01
C SER A 64 1.38 -5.28 10.61
N VAL A 65 2.48 -6.02 10.44
CA VAL A 65 3.76 -5.47 9.98
C VAL A 65 3.66 -4.99 8.53
N ASP A 66 2.90 -5.67 7.66
CA ASP A 66 2.69 -5.25 6.27
C ASP A 66 2.11 -3.85 6.14
N ILE A 67 1.16 -3.49 7.00
CA ILE A 67 0.58 -2.14 6.99
C ILE A 67 1.63 -1.11 7.40
N VAL A 68 2.41 -1.42 8.43
CA VAL A 68 3.44 -0.51 8.92
C VAL A 68 4.47 -0.32 7.82
N SER A 69 4.93 -1.41 7.21
CA SER A 69 5.84 -1.39 6.07
C SER A 69 5.27 -0.58 4.90
N PHE A 70 4.00 -0.79 4.54
CA PHE A 70 3.31 -0.04 3.50
C PHE A 70 3.25 1.46 3.81
N THR A 71 2.88 1.79 5.06
CA THR A 71 2.79 3.17 5.53
C THR A 71 4.13 3.87 5.49
N LEU A 72 5.20 3.17 5.87
CA LEU A 72 6.58 3.66 5.80
C LEU A 72 7.01 3.88 4.34
N ILE A 73 6.79 2.90 3.45
CA ILE A 73 7.19 3.00 2.04
C ILE A 73 6.49 4.18 1.36
N PHE A 74 5.16 4.23 1.40
CA PHE A 74 4.40 5.31 0.74
C PHE A 74 4.55 6.64 1.47
N GLY A 75 4.62 6.64 2.80
CA GLY A 75 4.90 7.86 3.56
C GLY A 75 6.24 8.49 3.21
N GLY A 76 7.27 7.65 3.02
CA GLY A 76 8.58 8.10 2.53
C GLY A 76 8.50 8.66 1.13
N TYR A 77 7.78 7.96 0.24
CA TYR A 77 7.59 8.39 -1.14
C TYR A 77 6.87 9.75 -1.25
N PHE A 78 5.72 9.90 -0.59
CA PHE A 78 4.98 11.17 -0.61
C PHE A 78 5.71 12.29 0.13
N GLY A 79 6.42 11.96 1.22
CA GLY A 79 7.30 12.91 1.89
C GLY A 79 8.43 13.41 0.98
N PHE A 80 9.01 12.52 0.16
CA PHE A 80 9.98 12.90 -0.86
C PHE A 80 9.36 13.79 -1.94
N LEU A 81 8.23 13.39 -2.53
CA LEU A 81 7.55 14.17 -3.57
C LEU A 81 7.19 15.58 -3.10
N TYR A 82 6.66 15.70 -1.88
CA TYR A 82 6.36 16.99 -1.27
C TYR A 82 7.61 17.86 -1.20
N ARG A 83 8.72 17.33 -0.66
CA ARG A 83 9.99 18.07 -0.58
C ARG A 83 10.52 18.46 -1.96
N HIS A 84 10.48 17.54 -2.93
CA HIS A 84 10.95 17.78 -4.30
C HIS A 84 10.17 18.92 -4.98
N LEU A 85 8.84 18.85 -4.93
CA LEU A 85 7.97 19.86 -5.55
C LEU A 85 8.07 21.22 -4.87
N THR A 86 8.20 21.26 -3.53
CA THR A 86 8.46 22.50 -2.79
C THR A 86 9.79 23.15 -3.19
N VAL A 87 10.85 22.36 -3.36
CA VAL A 87 12.16 22.87 -3.84
C VAL A 87 12.07 23.36 -5.29
N ALA A 88 11.26 22.71 -6.12
CA ALA A 88 10.99 23.15 -7.50
C ALA A 88 10.08 24.40 -7.59
N GLY A 89 9.53 24.87 -6.46
CA GLY A 89 8.62 26.01 -6.40
C GLY A 89 7.15 25.69 -6.73
N ASP A 90 6.80 24.41 -6.89
CA ASP A 90 5.46 23.94 -7.24
C ASP A 90 4.68 23.48 -6.00
N ASN A 91 4.41 24.44 -5.11
CA ASN A 91 3.77 24.16 -3.82
C ASN A 91 2.33 23.63 -3.96
N ALA A 92 1.61 24.07 -5.00
CA ALA A 92 0.24 23.62 -5.25
C ALA A 92 0.19 22.12 -5.53
N ASN A 93 1.06 21.62 -6.42
CA ASN A 93 1.15 20.18 -6.66
C ASN A 93 1.73 19.45 -5.45
N ALA A 94 2.69 20.03 -4.72
CA ALA A 94 3.23 19.42 -3.51
C ALA A 94 2.12 19.08 -2.50
N GLU A 95 1.20 20.02 -2.25
CA GLU A 95 0.07 19.84 -1.35
C GLU A 95 -0.93 18.80 -1.86
N ILE A 96 -1.23 18.80 -3.17
CA ILE A 96 -2.12 17.80 -3.78
C ILE A 96 -1.54 16.40 -3.62
N TRP A 97 -0.25 16.21 -3.92
CA TRP A 97 0.42 14.92 -3.78
C TRP A 97 0.45 14.44 -2.33
N LEU A 98 0.68 15.34 -1.38
CA LEU A 98 0.63 15.02 0.05
C LEU A 98 -0.76 14.59 0.50
N LEU A 99 -1.80 15.33 0.09
CA LEU A 99 -3.20 15.01 0.39
C LEU A 99 -3.61 13.67 -0.23
N LEU A 100 -3.28 13.44 -1.50
CA LEU A 100 -3.56 12.16 -2.17
C LEU A 100 -2.83 11.01 -1.49
N GLY A 101 -1.57 11.20 -1.11
CA GLY A 101 -0.81 10.22 -0.36
C GLY A 101 -1.46 9.88 0.99
N PHE A 102 -1.90 10.90 1.73
CA PHE A 102 -2.65 10.71 2.97
C PHE A 102 -3.97 9.95 2.75
N LEU A 103 -4.78 10.36 1.77
CA LEU A 103 -6.05 9.71 1.46
C LEU A 103 -5.86 8.25 1.03
N PHE A 104 -4.83 7.98 0.23
CA PHE A 104 -4.45 6.63 -0.17
C PHE A 104 -4.05 5.76 1.02
N LEU A 105 -3.19 6.28 1.91
CA LEU A 105 -2.79 5.59 3.14
C LEU A 105 -3.99 5.35 4.07
N ALA A 106 -4.87 6.33 4.23
CA ALA A 106 -6.09 6.20 5.03
C ALA A 106 -7.06 5.15 4.44
N ALA A 107 -7.25 5.16 3.12
CA ALA A 107 -8.05 4.14 2.44
C ALA A 107 -7.45 2.74 2.63
N ARG A 108 -6.13 2.59 2.52
CA ARG A 108 -5.47 1.29 2.67
C ARG A 108 -5.49 0.77 4.11
N THR A 109 -5.18 1.62 5.08
CA THR A 109 -5.18 1.25 6.51
C THR A 109 -6.58 0.91 7.01
N SER A 110 -7.61 1.64 6.55
CA SER A 110 -9.01 1.33 6.88
C SER A 110 -9.45 -0.02 6.34
N ARG A 111 -9.01 -0.43 5.13
CA ARG A 111 -9.25 -1.81 4.65
C ARG A 111 -8.69 -2.83 5.60
N PHE A 112 -7.46 -2.66 6.10
CA PHE A 112 -6.89 -3.63 7.02
C PHE A 112 -7.73 -3.74 8.30
N ALA A 113 -8.14 -2.61 8.87
CA ALA A 113 -8.98 -2.62 10.08
C ALA A 113 -10.31 -3.36 9.85
N VAL A 114 -10.95 -3.12 8.69
CA VAL A 114 -12.17 -3.83 8.29
C VAL A 114 -11.90 -5.32 8.08
N TRP A 115 -10.82 -5.67 7.37
CA TRP A 115 -10.46 -7.04 7.08
C TRP A 115 -10.14 -7.84 8.34
N GLN A 116 -9.36 -7.28 9.28
CA GLN A 116 -9.10 -7.89 10.58
C GLN A 116 -10.39 -8.15 11.34
N ARG A 117 -11.28 -7.17 11.39
CA ARG A 117 -12.57 -7.32 12.07
C ARG A 117 -13.40 -8.45 11.49
N ILE A 118 -13.48 -8.53 10.15
CA ILE A 118 -14.16 -9.62 9.45
C ILE A 118 -13.54 -10.98 9.79
N GLN A 119 -12.22 -11.08 9.82
CA GLN A 119 -11.53 -12.33 10.18
C GLN A 119 -11.80 -12.77 11.61
N PHE A 120 -11.77 -11.83 12.56
CA PHE A 120 -12.04 -12.12 13.97
C PHE A 120 -13.50 -12.53 14.21
N GLU A 121 -14.46 -11.86 13.57
CA GLU A 121 -15.88 -12.07 13.86
C GLU A 121 -16.53 -13.15 12.96
N VAL A 122 -16.07 -13.31 11.71
CA VAL A 122 -16.69 -14.20 10.70
C VAL A 122 -15.84 -15.46 10.43
N GLY A 123 -14.56 -15.49 10.83
CA GLY A 123 -13.66 -16.63 10.63
C GLY A 123 -13.44 -16.99 9.15
N ASP A 124 -13.33 -18.30 8.84
CA ASP A 124 -13.08 -18.84 7.48
C ASP A 124 -14.19 -18.56 6.43
N ARG A 125 -15.25 -17.81 6.78
CA ARG A 125 -16.29 -17.40 5.83
C ARG A 125 -15.84 -16.27 4.88
N GLU A 126 -14.56 -15.89 4.88
CA GLU A 126 -13.96 -14.97 3.90
C GLU A 126 -14.23 -15.39 2.45
N ALA A 127 -14.30 -16.70 2.19
CA ALA A 127 -14.68 -17.25 0.90
C ALA A 127 -16.08 -16.81 0.44
N ALA A 128 -16.99 -16.46 1.36
CA ALA A 128 -18.33 -15.98 1.03
C ALA A 128 -18.36 -14.50 0.61
N LEU A 129 -17.44 -13.68 1.13
CA LEU A 129 -17.32 -12.25 0.76
C LEU A 129 -16.71 -12.03 -0.62
N THR A 130 -15.92 -13.01 -1.09
CA THR A 130 -15.16 -12.96 -2.34
C THR A 130 -15.75 -13.83 -3.45
N LYS A 131 -16.70 -14.73 -3.13
CA LYS A 131 -17.31 -15.69 -4.06
C LYS A 131 -17.99 -15.05 -5.28
N ASP A 132 -18.51 -13.84 -5.12
CA ASP A 132 -19.22 -13.07 -6.16
C ASP A 132 -18.39 -11.92 -6.75
N ASP A 133 -17.07 -11.91 -6.54
CA ASP A 133 -16.21 -10.89 -7.12
C ASP A 133 -16.04 -11.17 -8.63
N GLY A 134 -16.92 -10.58 -9.44
CA GLY A 134 -16.81 -10.64 -10.90
C GLY A 134 -15.47 -10.10 -11.42
N MET A 135 -15.16 -10.38 -12.69
CA MET A 135 -13.88 -10.03 -13.35
C MET A 135 -13.41 -8.59 -13.09
N LEU A 136 -14.33 -7.62 -13.09
CA LEU A 136 -14.03 -6.21 -12.82
C LEU A 136 -13.41 -6.00 -11.42
N VAL A 137 -13.94 -6.65 -10.39
CA VAL A 137 -13.42 -6.54 -9.02
C VAL A 137 -12.03 -7.15 -8.92
N THR A 138 -11.79 -8.26 -9.61
CA THR A 138 -10.48 -8.91 -9.66
C THR A 138 -9.43 -8.05 -10.37
N VAL A 139 -9.77 -7.47 -11.53
CA VAL A 139 -8.89 -6.53 -12.24
C VAL A 139 -8.58 -5.33 -11.36
N VAL A 140 -9.60 -4.75 -10.71
CA VAL A 140 -9.43 -3.62 -9.80
C VAL A 140 -8.54 -3.98 -8.62
N LYS A 141 -8.68 -5.17 -8.02
CA LYS A 141 -7.81 -5.64 -6.93
C LYS A 141 -6.34 -5.73 -7.36
N ASN A 142 -6.08 -6.24 -8.56
CA ASN A 142 -4.72 -6.40 -9.09
C ASN A 142 -4.09 -5.04 -9.45
N VAL A 143 -4.87 -4.11 -10.01
CA VAL A 143 -4.42 -2.73 -10.24
C VAL A 143 -4.21 -1.98 -8.91
N MET A 144 -4.96 -2.37 -7.87
CA MET A 144 -4.81 -1.88 -6.50
C MET A 144 -3.75 -2.60 -5.68
N ASP A 145 -2.94 -3.44 -6.31
CA ASP A 145 -1.80 -4.05 -5.65
C ASP A 145 -0.71 -3.02 -5.37
N MET A 146 0.01 -3.20 -4.27
CA MET A 146 1.12 -2.36 -3.84
C MET A 146 2.13 -2.18 -4.97
N GLN A 147 2.42 -3.25 -5.71
CA GLN A 147 3.42 -3.23 -6.77
C GLN A 147 2.99 -2.42 -7.98
N ALA A 148 1.71 -2.47 -8.35
CA ALA A 148 1.17 -1.64 -9.41
C ALA A 148 1.26 -0.15 -9.04
N SER A 149 0.93 0.20 -7.78
CA SER A 149 1.08 1.58 -7.28
C SER A 149 2.54 2.05 -7.30
N LEU A 150 3.47 1.25 -6.79
CA LEU A 150 4.89 1.61 -6.75
C LEU A 150 5.49 1.73 -8.15
N PHE A 151 5.08 0.86 -9.08
CA PHE A 151 5.50 0.95 -10.47
C PHE A 151 4.92 2.20 -11.15
N GLY A 152 3.65 2.53 -10.91
CA GLY A 152 3.06 3.78 -11.41
C GLY A 152 3.80 5.01 -10.91
N LEU A 153 4.21 5.00 -9.64
CA LEU A 153 4.99 6.07 -9.04
C LEU A 153 6.40 6.21 -9.65
N LEU A 154 7.04 5.11 -10.08
CA LEU A 154 8.32 5.14 -10.81
C LEU A 154 8.27 5.98 -12.10
N LEU A 155 7.08 6.19 -12.67
CA LEU A 155 6.88 7.02 -13.86
C LEU A 155 6.85 8.53 -13.55
N PHE A 156 6.84 8.92 -12.27
CA PHE A 156 6.75 10.32 -11.84
C PHE A 156 7.81 11.24 -12.48
N PRO A 157 9.10 10.85 -12.58
CA PRO A 157 10.12 11.67 -13.24
C PRO A 157 9.83 11.99 -14.71
N PHE A 158 9.01 11.18 -15.38
CA PHE A 158 8.77 11.25 -16.83
C PHE A 158 7.39 11.82 -17.17
N ALA A 159 6.39 11.54 -16.34
CA ALA A 159 5.00 11.92 -16.59
C ALA A 159 4.25 12.21 -15.27
N PRO A 160 4.60 13.29 -14.54
CA PRO A 160 4.05 13.56 -13.21
C PRO A 160 2.52 13.75 -13.23
N ASP A 161 1.97 14.44 -14.24
CA ASP A 161 0.52 14.65 -14.36
C ASP A 161 -0.26 13.35 -14.61
N LEU A 162 0.30 12.47 -15.46
CA LEU A 162 -0.29 11.15 -15.70
C LEU A 162 -0.25 10.31 -14.43
N CYS A 163 0.87 10.33 -13.70
CA CYS A 163 1.00 9.63 -12.43
C CYS A 163 -0.03 10.14 -11.42
N LEU A 164 -0.19 11.45 -11.33
CA LEU A 164 -1.16 12.10 -10.44
C LEU A 164 -2.58 11.63 -10.76
N LEU A 165 -2.97 11.67 -12.04
CA LEU A 165 -4.29 11.24 -12.50
C LEU A 165 -4.53 9.76 -12.19
N LEU A 166 -3.58 8.89 -12.52
CA LEU A 166 -3.69 7.46 -12.28
C LEU A 166 -3.81 7.17 -10.78
N PHE A 167 -3.02 7.85 -9.95
CA PHE A 167 -3.04 7.66 -8.50
C PHE A 167 -4.33 8.19 -7.85
N ALA A 168 -4.85 9.31 -8.34
CA ALA A 168 -6.14 9.84 -7.91
C ALA A 168 -7.28 8.88 -8.27
N ILE A 169 -7.33 8.39 -9.51
CA ILE A 169 -8.30 7.37 -9.96
C ILE A 169 -8.20 6.13 -9.08
N GLN A 170 -6.98 5.64 -8.86
CA GLN A 170 -6.74 4.47 -8.02
C GLN A 170 -7.26 4.68 -6.59
N THR A 171 -7.01 5.84 -5.99
CA THR A 171 -7.45 6.17 -4.62
C THR A 171 -8.97 6.22 -4.52
N VAL A 172 -9.65 6.80 -5.52
CA VAL A 172 -11.13 6.85 -5.57
C VAL A 172 -11.73 5.46 -5.74
N ILE A 173 -11.20 4.67 -6.68
CA ILE A 173 -11.65 3.28 -6.88
C ILE A 173 -11.44 2.47 -5.61
N MET A 174 -10.30 2.66 -4.94
CA MET A 174 -9.98 2.00 -3.69
C MET A 174 -10.99 2.31 -2.60
N ALA A 175 -11.28 3.59 -2.38
CA ALA A 175 -12.29 4.02 -1.43
C ALA A 175 -13.67 3.44 -1.76
N ALA A 176 -14.10 3.48 -3.02
CA ALA A 176 -15.40 2.97 -3.46
C ALA A 176 -15.54 1.45 -3.24
N VAL A 177 -14.51 0.68 -3.59
CA VAL A 177 -14.47 -0.77 -3.33
C VAL A 177 -14.56 -1.05 -1.84
N TYR A 178 -13.88 -0.30 -0.99
CA TYR A 178 -13.88 -0.53 0.46
C TYR A 178 -15.20 -0.14 1.12
N VAL A 179 -15.84 0.94 0.69
CA VAL A 179 -17.21 1.28 1.11
C VAL A 179 -18.16 0.12 0.78
N ARG A 180 -18.06 -0.45 -0.43
CA ARG A 180 -18.87 -1.61 -0.82
C ARG A 180 -18.61 -2.84 0.06
N TYR A 181 -17.35 -3.14 0.37
CA TYR A 181 -17.01 -4.24 1.29
C TYR A 181 -17.58 -4.01 2.69
N PHE A 182 -17.49 -2.78 3.21
CA PHE A 182 -18.03 -2.44 4.52
C PHE A 182 -19.55 -2.65 4.58
N ILE A 183 -20.28 -2.21 3.55
CA ILE A 183 -21.73 -2.41 3.44
C ILE A 183 -22.08 -3.92 3.39
N ARG A 184 -21.36 -4.70 2.58
CA ARG A 184 -21.56 -6.16 2.49
C ARG A 184 -21.27 -6.86 3.81
N ALA A 185 -20.18 -6.51 4.47
CA ALA A 185 -19.81 -7.06 5.77
C ALA A 185 -20.93 -6.79 6.78
N LYS A 186 -21.42 -5.54 6.87
CA LYS A 186 -22.56 -5.18 7.72
C LYS A 186 -23.78 -6.06 7.48
N HIS A 187 -24.18 -6.26 6.22
CA HIS A 187 -25.33 -7.13 5.89
C HIS A 187 -25.14 -8.59 6.33
N LEU A 188 -23.92 -9.10 6.39
CA LEU A 188 -23.65 -10.45 6.89
C LEU A 188 -23.71 -10.55 8.43
N TYR A 189 -23.62 -9.43 9.15
CA TYR A 189 -23.78 -9.39 10.60
C TYR A 189 -25.22 -9.21 11.05
N ASP A 190 -26.00 -8.46 10.26
CA ASP A 190 -27.40 -8.16 10.58
C ASP A 190 -28.35 -9.36 10.29
N ASN A 191 -27.86 -10.43 9.64
CA ASN A 191 -28.60 -11.67 9.32
C ASN A 191 -28.01 -12.88 10.04
#